data_AF-A0A4P9Z878-F1
#
_entry.id   AF-A0A4P9Z878-F1
#
_cell.length_a   1.000
_cell.length_b   1.000
_cell.length_c   1.000
_cell.angle_alpha   90.00
_cell.angle_beta   90.00
_cell.angle_gamma   90.00
#
_symmetry.space_group_name_H-M   'P 1'
#
loop_
_entity.id
_entity.type
_entity.pdbx_description
1 polymer ?
#
loop_
_entity_poly.entity_id
_entity_poly.type
_entity_poly.pdbx_seq_one_letter_code
_entity_poly.pdbx_strand_id
1 'polypeptide(L)'
;MTPHFATGAMEMHRMGFKGAGVKIGIIGTGIHFAHPALGGHFGKGHKVAFGYDYVGDNYGKDGGNMVAREGGPPHDCKGTSTKAAGIIGAVANTFVGVAPEATLGAYRVIGCYDVLT
;
A
#
# COMPACT_ATOMS: atom_id res chain seq x y z
N MET A 1 -8.74 -3.49 -24.12
CA MET A 1 -7.44 -4.11 -23.78
C MET A 1 -7.14 -3.79 -22.33
N THR A 2 -6.77 -4.78 -21.49
CA THR A 2 -6.46 -4.54 -20.07
C THR A 2 -5.00 -4.12 -19.88
N PRO A 3 -4.66 -3.37 -18.81
CA PRO A 3 -3.27 -3.06 -18.50
C PRO A 3 -2.37 -4.31 -18.41
N HIS A 4 -2.88 -5.41 -17.84
CA HIS A 4 -2.14 -6.68 -17.75
C HIS A 4 -1.77 -7.28 -19.11
N PHE A 5 -2.62 -7.12 -20.12
CA PHE A 5 -2.29 -7.56 -21.47
C PHE A 5 -1.23 -6.64 -22.08
N ALA A 6 -1.41 -5.32 -21.96
CA ALA A 6 -0.51 -4.33 -22.55
C ALA A 6 0.92 -4.39 -21.98
N THR A 7 1.07 -4.76 -20.70
CA THR A 7 2.37 -4.82 -20.01
C THR A 7 2.98 -6.22 -19.98
N GLY A 8 2.29 -7.24 -20.48
CA GLY A 8 2.73 -8.65 -20.39
C GLY A 8 2.53 -9.31 -19.03
N ALA A 9 1.99 -8.61 -18.02
CA ALA A 9 1.71 -9.19 -16.70
C ALA A 9 0.72 -10.38 -16.78
N MET A 10 -0.19 -10.37 -17.77
CA MET A 10 -1.10 -11.48 -18.03
C MET A 10 -0.35 -12.78 -18.35
N GLU A 11 0.73 -12.70 -19.13
CA GLU A 11 1.52 -13.87 -19.49
C GLU A 11 2.32 -14.38 -18.29
N MET A 12 2.91 -13.48 -17.50
CA MET A 12 3.60 -13.84 -16.27
C MET A 12 2.67 -14.57 -15.29
N HIS A 13 1.41 -14.13 -15.16
CA HIS A 13 0.42 -14.81 -14.33
C HIS A 13 0.08 -16.22 -14.84
N ARG A 14 -0.01 -16.42 -16.17
CA ARG A 14 -0.25 -17.74 -16.78
C ARG A 14 0.91 -18.70 -16.55
N MET A 15 2.13 -18.18 -16.55
CA MET A 15 3.35 -18.92 -16.22
C MET A 15 3.49 -19.19 -14.70
N GLY A 16 2.57 -18.70 -13.86
CA GLY A 16 2.60 -18.88 -12.42
C GLY A 16 3.43 -17.84 -11.66
N PHE A 17 4.00 -16.85 -12.33
CA PHE A 17 4.76 -15.77 -11.70
C PHE A 17 3.83 -14.65 -11.22
N LYS A 18 3.43 -14.75 -9.94
CA LYS A 18 2.47 -13.83 -9.30
C LYS A 18 3.05 -13.09 -8.08
N GLY A 19 4.35 -13.25 -7.83
CA GLY A 19 5.07 -12.58 -6.75
C GLY A 19 5.12 -13.33 -5.41
N ALA A 20 4.77 -14.62 -5.38
CA ALA A 20 4.92 -15.44 -4.18
C ALA A 20 6.35 -15.36 -3.60
N GLY A 21 6.47 -15.23 -2.28
CA GLY A 21 7.76 -15.09 -1.58
C GLY A 21 8.41 -13.71 -1.69
N VAL A 22 7.89 -12.80 -2.52
CA VAL A 22 8.42 -11.45 -2.67
C VAL A 22 7.79 -10.50 -1.64
N LYS A 23 8.61 -9.61 -1.07
CA LYS A 23 8.18 -8.51 -0.21
C LYS A 23 8.32 -7.19 -0.95
N ILE A 24 7.27 -6.37 -0.97
CA ILE A 24 7.26 -5.05 -1.63
C ILE A 24 6.91 -3.98 -0.60
N GLY A 25 7.80 -3.03 -0.37
CA GLY A 25 7.56 -1.88 0.51
C GLY A 25 7.12 -0.65 -0.27
N ILE A 26 6.06 0.01 0.19
CA ILE A 26 5.53 1.26 -0.39
C ILE A 26 5.84 2.40 0.57
N ILE A 27 6.59 3.40 0.11
CA ILE A 27 6.91 4.61 0.89
C ILE A 27 5.95 5.72 0.45
N GLY A 28 5.25 6.35 1.41
CA GLY A 28 4.33 7.44 1.09
C GLY A 28 3.30 7.71 2.18
N THR A 29 2.01 7.67 1.82
CA THR A 29 0.90 8.07 2.71
C THR A 29 0.41 6.94 3.63
N GLY A 30 0.93 5.72 3.48
CA GLY A 30 0.46 4.51 4.20
C GLY A 30 -0.37 3.58 3.32
N ILE A 31 -0.93 2.50 3.87
CA ILE A 31 -1.88 1.64 3.14
C ILE A 31 -3.15 1.46 3.98
N HIS A 32 -4.33 1.60 3.37
CA HIS A 32 -5.60 1.19 3.96
C HIS A 32 -5.72 -0.34 3.92
N PHE A 33 -5.00 -1.00 4.83
CA PHE A 33 -4.91 -2.46 4.91
C PHE A 33 -6.23 -3.15 5.30
N ALA A 34 -7.20 -2.41 5.84
CA ALA A 34 -8.55 -2.93 6.11
C ALA A 34 -9.39 -3.08 4.83
N HIS A 35 -8.93 -2.57 3.69
CA HIS A 35 -9.61 -2.78 2.42
C HIS A 35 -9.61 -4.30 2.06
N PRO A 36 -10.75 -4.91 1.70
CA PRO A 36 -10.83 -6.35 1.42
C PRO A 36 -9.85 -6.82 0.35
N ALA A 37 -9.69 -6.01 -0.71
CA ALA A 37 -8.73 -6.30 -1.78
C ALA A 37 -7.25 -6.29 -1.35
N LEU A 38 -6.96 -5.76 -0.17
CA LEU A 38 -5.62 -5.65 0.43
C LEU A 38 -5.50 -6.50 1.71
N GLY A 39 -6.33 -7.53 1.86
CA GLY A 39 -6.21 -8.55 2.90
C GLY A 39 -6.95 -8.26 4.20
N GLY A 40 -7.65 -7.12 4.30
CA GLY A 40 -8.59 -6.80 5.39
C GLY A 40 -7.97 -6.51 6.77
N HIS A 41 -6.68 -6.74 6.96
CA HIS A 41 -5.98 -6.53 8.22
C HIS A 41 -4.49 -6.21 8.00
N PHE A 42 -3.86 -5.64 9.02
CA PHE A 42 -2.42 -5.40 9.08
C PHE A 42 -1.71 -6.43 9.95
N GLY A 43 -0.55 -6.89 9.51
CA GLY A 43 0.37 -7.67 10.35
C GLY A 43 0.69 -9.06 9.79
N LYS A 44 1.47 -9.82 10.56
CA LYS A 44 2.03 -11.11 10.13
C LYS A 44 0.92 -12.04 9.60
N GLY A 45 1.13 -12.55 8.37
CA GLY A 45 0.19 -13.46 7.72
C GLY A 45 -0.87 -12.77 6.85
N HIS A 46 -0.99 -11.45 6.90
CA HIS A 46 -1.87 -10.68 6.02
C HIS A 46 -1.16 -10.20 4.77
N LYS A 47 -1.93 -9.74 3.79
CA LYS A 47 -1.41 -9.15 2.54
C LYS A 47 -0.51 -7.95 2.81
N VAL A 48 -0.90 -7.07 3.75
CA VAL A 48 -0.05 -5.98 4.25
C VAL A 48 0.52 -6.42 5.60
N ALA A 49 1.74 -6.95 5.60
CA ALA A 49 2.28 -7.67 6.76
C ALA A 49 3.31 -6.90 7.58
N PHE A 50 3.91 -5.86 7.01
CA PHE A 50 5.00 -5.13 7.63
C PHE A 50 4.94 -3.65 7.27
N GLY A 51 5.69 -2.84 8.01
CA GLY A 51 5.67 -1.41 7.80
C GLY A 51 5.78 -0.63 9.09
N TYR A 52 5.85 0.68 8.94
CA TYR A 52 6.01 1.59 10.08
C TYR A 52 5.50 2.99 9.72
N ASP A 53 4.91 3.66 10.70
CA ASP A 53 4.54 5.07 10.59
C ASP A 53 5.63 5.94 11.20
N TYR A 54 6.29 6.74 10.36
CA TYR A 54 7.37 7.64 10.77
C TYR A 54 6.88 9.05 11.11
N VAL A 55 5.60 9.37 10.93
CA VAL A 55 5.10 10.74 11.06
C VAL A 55 3.93 10.85 12.04
N GLY A 56 3.06 9.85 12.07
CA GLY A 56 1.85 9.86 12.87
C GLY A 56 0.76 10.80 12.34
N ASP A 57 -0.41 10.72 12.96
CA ASP A 57 -1.63 11.34 12.42
C ASP A 57 -1.64 12.86 12.45
N ASN A 58 -0.92 13.48 13.38
CA ASN A 58 -0.90 14.93 13.53
C ASN A 58 0.17 15.64 12.67
N TYR A 59 0.94 14.91 11.87
CA TYR A 59 1.99 15.49 11.04
C TYR A 59 1.41 16.33 9.89
N GLY A 60 1.82 17.59 9.80
CA GLY A 60 1.28 18.61 8.89
C GLY A 60 0.00 19.29 9.39
N LYS A 61 -0.52 18.92 10.57
CA LYS A 61 -1.73 19.51 11.13
C LYS A 61 -1.59 21.03 11.34
N ASP A 62 -2.70 21.74 11.19
CA ASP A 62 -2.80 23.21 11.40
C ASP A 62 -1.82 24.02 10.53
N GLY A 63 -1.47 23.49 9.35
CA GLY A 63 -0.58 24.15 8.40
C GLY A 63 0.92 24.06 8.71
N GLY A 64 1.34 23.28 9.71
CA GLY A 64 2.77 23.28 10.06
C GLY A 64 3.25 22.39 11.20
N ASN A 65 2.44 21.49 11.77
CA ASN A 65 2.97 20.57 12.78
C ASN A 65 3.95 19.57 12.17
N MET A 66 5.24 19.91 12.15
CA MET A 66 6.32 19.07 11.63
C MET A 66 6.94 18.15 12.69
N VAL A 67 6.25 17.96 13.81
CA VAL A 67 6.70 17.03 14.86
C VAL A 67 6.25 15.63 14.49
N ALA A 68 7.19 14.80 14.04
CA ALA A 68 6.97 13.38 13.81
C ALA A 68 6.62 12.67 15.13
N ARG A 69 5.51 11.93 15.12
CA ARG A 69 5.12 11.01 16.19
C ARG A 69 5.05 9.61 15.63
N GLU A 70 6.20 8.96 15.65
CA GLU A 70 6.34 7.62 15.13
C GLU A 70 5.53 6.59 15.92
N GLY A 71 5.07 5.56 15.22
CA GLY A 71 4.47 4.38 15.83
C GLY A 71 3.06 4.06 15.32
N GLY A 72 2.65 2.84 15.61
CA GLY A 72 1.37 2.30 15.14
C GLY A 72 1.41 1.78 13.70
N PRO A 73 0.28 1.26 13.20
CA PRO A 73 0.17 0.78 11.83
C PRO A 73 0.25 1.95 10.84
N PRO A 74 0.95 1.81 9.70
CA PRO A 74 1.07 2.82 8.66
C PRO A 74 -0.23 2.98 7.84
N HIS A 75 -1.30 3.45 8.48
CA HIS A 75 -2.62 3.62 7.89
C HIS A 75 -2.64 4.78 6.90
N ASP A 76 -3.31 4.57 5.76
CA ASP A 76 -3.45 5.62 4.74
C ASP A 76 -4.66 6.52 5.00
N CYS A 77 -4.47 7.82 4.89
CA CYS A 77 -5.53 8.82 4.99
C CYS A 77 -5.70 9.68 3.71
N LYS A 78 -4.79 9.55 2.73
CA LYS A 78 -4.88 10.28 1.44
C LYS A 78 -5.23 9.37 0.27
N GLY A 79 -4.99 8.06 0.41
CA GLY A 79 -5.33 7.06 -0.59
C GLY A 79 -4.28 6.88 -1.70
N THR A 80 -3.26 7.74 -1.80
CA THR A 80 -2.24 7.67 -2.86
C THR A 80 -1.47 6.36 -2.81
N SER A 81 -0.92 6.02 -1.64
CA SER A 81 -0.17 4.77 -1.47
C SER A 81 -1.09 3.54 -1.45
N THR A 82 -2.35 3.65 -1.02
CA THR A 82 -3.36 2.59 -1.20
C THR A 82 -3.66 2.30 -2.67
N LYS A 83 -3.77 3.34 -3.53
CA LYS A 83 -3.94 3.14 -4.98
C LYS A 83 -2.74 2.40 -5.59
N ALA A 84 -1.53 2.78 -5.19
CA ALA A 84 -0.31 2.07 -5.60
C ALA A 84 -0.32 0.61 -5.12
N ALA A 85 -0.69 0.36 -3.86
CA ALA A 85 -0.85 -0.99 -3.32
C ALA A 85 -1.86 -1.82 -4.11
N GLY A 86 -2.94 -1.19 -4.57
CA GLY A 86 -3.95 -1.79 -5.44
C GLY A 86 -3.36 -2.27 -6.77
N ILE A 87 -2.66 -1.38 -7.48
CA ILE A 87 -2.00 -1.69 -8.75
C ILE A 87 -0.95 -2.80 -8.57
N ILE A 88 -0.19 -2.74 -7.48
CA ILE A 88 0.88 -3.69 -7.20
C ILE A 88 0.31 -5.06 -6.87
N GLY A 89 -0.62 -5.18 -5.93
CA GLY A 89 -0.87 -6.47 -5.30
C GLY A 89 -2.31 -6.78 -4.93
N ALA A 90 -3.30 -5.94 -5.22
CA ALA A 90 -4.67 -6.24 -4.79
C ALA A 90 -5.20 -7.55 -5.37
N VAL A 91 -6.10 -8.19 -4.62
CA VAL A 91 -6.88 -9.36 -5.06
C VAL A 91 -8.35 -9.05 -4.82
N ALA A 92 -9.08 -8.74 -5.88
CA ALA A 92 -10.51 -8.47 -5.84
C ALA A 92 -11.24 -9.28 -6.93
N ASN A 93 -12.57 -9.39 -6.80
CA ASN A 93 -13.39 -10.09 -7.80
C ASN A 93 -13.40 -9.37 -9.16
N THR A 94 -13.13 -8.06 -9.18
CA THR A 94 -13.21 -7.22 -10.39
C THR A 94 -11.86 -6.81 -10.96
N PHE A 95 -10.77 -6.91 -10.18
CA PHE A 95 -9.42 -6.58 -10.61
C PHE A 95 -8.36 -7.29 -9.78
N VAL A 96 -7.16 -7.41 -10.35
CA VAL A 96 -6.00 -8.01 -9.71
C VAL A 96 -4.77 -7.13 -9.94
N GLY A 97 -3.88 -7.06 -8.97
CA GLY A 97 -2.59 -6.37 -9.10
C GLY A 97 -1.61 -7.11 -10.02
N VAL A 98 -0.43 -6.53 -10.22
CA VAL A 98 0.66 -7.17 -10.99
C VAL A 98 1.28 -8.35 -10.23
N ALA A 99 1.43 -8.24 -8.91
CA ALA A 99 2.00 -9.24 -8.00
C ALA A 99 0.99 -9.60 -6.89
N PRO A 100 -0.11 -10.29 -7.21
CA PRO A 100 -1.19 -10.59 -6.26
C PRO A 100 -0.77 -11.52 -5.11
N GLU A 101 0.33 -12.26 -5.24
CA GLU A 101 0.84 -13.18 -4.20
C GLU A 101 2.02 -12.58 -3.40
N ALA A 102 2.46 -11.36 -3.74
CA ALA A 102 3.47 -10.66 -2.96
C ALA A 102 2.94 -10.21 -1.60
N THR A 103 3.82 -10.18 -0.61
CA THR A 103 3.56 -9.56 0.70
C THR A 103 3.88 -8.07 0.60
N LEU A 104 2.92 -7.22 0.92
CA LEU A 104 3.08 -5.77 0.92
C LEU A 104 3.49 -5.27 2.30
N GLY A 105 4.16 -4.12 2.30
CA GLY A 105 4.34 -3.32 3.48
C GLY A 105 4.28 -1.83 3.17
N ALA A 106 4.06 -1.04 4.20
CA ALA A 106 3.91 0.42 4.06
C ALA A 106 4.85 1.15 5.01
N TYR A 107 5.55 2.15 4.49
CA TYR A 107 6.35 3.08 5.27
C TYR A 107 5.74 4.45 5.09
N ARG A 108 4.98 4.88 6.10
CA ARG A 108 4.28 6.16 6.05
C ARG A 108 5.25 7.26 6.46
N VAL A 109 5.48 8.19 5.53
CA VAL A 109 6.36 9.36 5.68
C VAL A 109 5.64 10.66 5.31
N ILE A 110 4.36 10.57 4.95
CA ILE A 110 3.51 11.70 4.59
C ILE A 110 2.31 11.72 5.54
N GLY A 111 2.08 12.87 6.17
CA GLY A 111 0.95 13.10 7.07
C GLY A 111 -0.39 13.21 6.34
N CYS A 112 -1.49 13.34 7.11
CA CYS A 112 -2.84 13.40 6.53
C CYS A 112 -3.23 14.78 5.99
N TYR A 113 -2.49 15.81 6.38
CA TYR A 113 -2.80 17.18 6.03
C TYR A 113 -1.98 17.59 4.80
N ASP A 114 -2.56 18.46 3.98
CA ASP A 114 -1.79 19.12 2.94
C ASP A 114 -0.93 20.20 3.58
N VAL A 115 0.33 20.25 3.17
CA VAL A 115 1.17 21.39 3.53
C VAL A 115 0.67 22.52 2.64
N LEU A 116 -0.03 23.49 3.23
CA LEU A 116 -0.37 24.71 2.53
C LEU A 116 0.96 25.38 2.14
N THR A 117 1.29 25.36 0.86
CA THR A 117 2.35 26.18 0.26
C THR A 117 1.83 27.60 0.07
#